data_AF-N1PQQ6-F1
#
_entry.id   AF-N1PQQ6-F1
#
_cell.length_a   1.000
_cell.length_b   1.000
_cell.length_c   1.000
_cell.angle_alpha   90.00
_cell.angle_beta   90.00
_cell.angle_gamma   90.00
#
_symmetry.space_group_name_H-M   'P 1'
#
loop_
_entity.id
_entity.type
_entity.pdbx_description
1 polymer ?
#
loop_
_entity_poly.entity_id
_entity_poly.type
_entity_poly.pdbx_seq_one_letter_code
_entity_poly.pdbx_strand_id
1 'polypeptide(L)'
;MAFGPVRGLQFFPNAVANPPVNVRIDANDFNDSGNWVISPATKQFSVPVKIGRYEVPDEVQGLNETATNLFLCIDVDSQYFALPQGNPVRGSIVMVRCDGQDLDEHTIYAMAALTVGYINATGRRFKEVTSGELSLETFYIEVKAQLTRERAAKRYQDLKQDEMAYENPFRITPADGVKFCDSCGATQRALGDALFLCGVCGEGRYCSKECQKREWKVHKSSCKKP
;
A
#
# COMPACT_ATOMS: atom_id res chain seq x y z
N MET A 1 -10.76 19.10 3.50
CA MET A 1 -10.43 19.19 2.06
C MET A 1 -11.25 18.12 1.36
N ALA A 2 -12.04 18.47 0.34
CA ALA A 2 -12.78 17.48 -0.43
C ALA A 2 -11.82 16.86 -1.45
N PHE A 3 -11.42 15.60 -1.23
CA PHE A 3 -10.66 14.85 -2.22
C PHE A 3 -11.62 14.38 -3.33
N GLY A 4 -11.09 14.26 -4.55
CA GLY A 4 -11.80 13.50 -5.59
C GLY A 4 -11.89 12.02 -5.19
N PRO A 5 -12.65 11.20 -5.95
CA PRO A 5 -12.66 9.76 -5.73
C PRO A 5 -11.24 9.21 -5.75
N VAL A 6 -10.92 8.40 -4.75
CA VAL A 6 -9.59 7.85 -4.49
C VAL A 6 -9.53 6.41 -4.94
N ARG A 7 -8.37 6.01 -5.48
CA ARG A 7 -8.12 4.64 -5.89
C ARG A 7 -7.66 3.83 -4.69
N GLY A 8 -8.44 2.80 -4.36
CA GLY A 8 -8.10 1.79 -3.38
C GLY A 8 -7.74 0.46 -4.03
N LEU A 9 -7.28 -0.47 -3.19
CA LEU A 9 -7.02 -1.85 -3.57
C LEU A 9 -7.88 -2.77 -2.71
N GLN A 10 -8.65 -3.63 -3.36
CA GLN A 10 -9.37 -4.71 -2.71
C GLN A 10 -8.44 -5.91 -2.55
N PHE A 11 -8.33 -6.42 -1.33
CA PHE A 11 -7.59 -7.64 -1.02
C PHE A 11 -8.55 -8.71 -0.53
N PHE A 12 -8.40 -9.91 -1.07
CA PHE A 12 -9.13 -11.10 -0.67
C PHE A 12 -8.35 -11.87 0.40
N PRO A 13 -9.03 -12.68 1.25
CA PRO A 13 -8.37 -13.53 2.25
C PRO A 13 -7.30 -14.47 1.66
N ASN A 14 -7.51 -14.95 0.43
CA ASN A 14 -6.54 -15.77 -0.29
C ASN A 14 -5.93 -14.98 -1.46
N ALA A 15 -4.95 -14.13 -1.16
CA ALA A 15 -4.28 -13.28 -2.14
C ALA A 15 -3.52 -14.06 -3.22
N VAL A 16 -3.14 -15.32 -2.94
CA VAL A 16 -2.46 -16.20 -3.92
C VAL A 16 -3.43 -16.63 -5.03
N ALA A 17 -4.68 -16.93 -4.66
CA ALA A 17 -5.71 -17.32 -5.63
C ALA A 17 -6.40 -16.12 -6.28
N ASN A 18 -6.48 -14.98 -5.58
CA ASN A 18 -7.22 -13.80 -6.01
C ASN A 18 -6.34 -12.56 -5.86
N PRO A 19 -5.76 -12.06 -6.97
CA PRO A 19 -4.86 -10.93 -6.91
C PRO A 19 -5.64 -9.63 -6.58
N PRO A 20 -4.98 -8.59 -6.03
CA PRO A 20 -5.66 -7.37 -5.63
C PRO A 20 -6.37 -6.66 -6.80
N VAL A 21 -7.59 -6.17 -6.57
CA VAL A 21 -8.36 -5.47 -7.60
C VAL A 21 -8.44 -3.99 -7.30
N ASN A 22 -8.33 -3.16 -8.33
CA ASN A 22 -8.49 -1.72 -8.17
C ASN A 22 -9.95 -1.38 -7.92
N VAL A 23 -10.21 -0.65 -6.83
CA VAL A 23 -11.55 -0.18 -6.48
C VAL A 23 -11.55 1.33 -6.42
N ARG A 24 -12.62 1.95 -6.93
CA ARG A 24 -12.83 3.39 -6.84
C ARG A 24 -13.68 3.66 -5.61
N ILE A 25 -13.15 4.47 -4.70
CA ILE A 25 -13.81 4.83 -3.46
C ILE A 25 -14.22 6.30 -3.59
N ASP A 26 -15.50 6.59 -3.40
CA ASP A 26 -15.94 7.99 -3.43
C ASP A 26 -15.58 8.72 -2.12
N ALA A 27 -15.69 10.05 -2.17
CA ALA A 27 -15.30 10.88 -1.04
C ALA A 27 -16.22 10.73 0.18
N ASN A 28 -17.48 10.34 -0.01
CA ASN A 28 -18.41 10.11 1.10
C ASN A 28 -18.06 8.79 1.80
N ASP A 29 -17.87 7.72 1.02
CA ASP A 29 -17.45 6.42 1.52
C ASP A 29 -16.13 6.51 2.28
N PHE A 30 -15.14 7.21 1.73
CA PHE A 30 -13.84 7.40 2.38
C PHE A 30 -13.91 8.15 3.73
N ASN A 31 -14.88 9.05 3.86
CA ASN A 31 -15.06 9.89 5.04
C ASN A 31 -16.04 9.29 6.07
N ASP A 32 -16.72 8.20 5.75
CA ASP A 32 -17.57 7.48 6.70
C ASP A 32 -16.72 6.81 7.79
N SER A 33 -16.57 7.46 8.94
CA SER A 33 -15.75 6.94 10.04
C SER A 33 -16.22 5.60 10.62
N GLY A 34 -17.44 5.15 10.32
CA GLY A 34 -17.99 3.90 10.85
C GLY A 34 -17.32 2.63 10.29
N ASN A 35 -16.77 2.71 9.07
CA ASN A 35 -16.33 1.54 8.31
C ASN A 35 -14.82 1.45 8.07
N TRP A 36 -14.06 2.48 8.46
CA TRP A 36 -12.63 2.58 8.17
C TRP A 36 -11.77 2.66 9.42
N VAL A 37 -10.69 1.89 9.44
CA VAL A 37 -9.69 1.92 10.50
C VAL A 37 -8.32 2.22 9.90
N ILE A 38 -7.58 3.16 10.49
CA ILE A 38 -6.22 3.47 10.03
C ILE A 38 -5.25 2.42 10.60
N SER A 39 -4.46 1.82 9.72
CA SER A 39 -3.42 0.88 10.13
C SER A 39 -2.34 1.62 10.97
N PRO A 40 -2.02 1.14 12.19
CA PRO A 40 -0.96 1.73 13.01
C PRO A 40 0.43 1.56 12.38
N ALA A 41 0.71 0.41 11.74
CA ALA A 41 2.00 0.17 11.08
C ALA A 41 2.25 1.16 9.94
N THR A 42 1.24 1.41 9.11
CA THR A 42 1.38 2.29 7.94
C THR A 42 1.63 3.75 8.29
N LYS A 43 1.14 4.21 9.47
CA LYS A 43 1.49 5.54 10.01
C LYS A 43 3.00 5.68 10.26
N GLN A 44 3.63 4.64 10.79
CA GLN A 44 5.07 4.66 11.09
C GLN A 44 5.92 4.68 9.81
N PHE A 45 5.42 4.09 8.72
CA PHE A 45 6.03 4.19 7.39
C PHE A 45 5.81 5.54 6.70
N SER A 46 5.10 6.48 7.34
CA SER A 46 4.71 7.78 6.76
C SER A 46 3.85 7.66 5.49
N VAL A 47 3.19 6.51 5.31
CA VAL A 47 2.20 6.26 4.26
C VAL A 47 0.92 5.78 4.94
N PRO A 48 0.20 6.65 5.67
CA PRO A 48 -0.98 6.22 6.42
C PRO A 48 -2.04 5.64 5.48
N VAL A 49 -2.47 4.41 5.77
CA VAL A 49 -3.50 3.68 5.00
C VAL A 49 -4.71 3.42 5.90
N LYS A 50 -5.90 3.75 5.40
CA LYS A 50 -7.18 3.30 5.93
C LYS A 50 -7.53 1.94 5.33
N ILE A 51 -8.10 1.07 6.16
CA ILE A 51 -8.57 -0.25 5.80
C ILE A 51 -10.04 -0.33 6.16
N GLY A 52 -10.87 -0.66 5.18
CA GLY A 52 -12.31 -0.82 5.33
C GLY A 52 -12.73 -2.23 4.95
N ARG A 53 -13.74 -2.77 5.62
CA ARG A 53 -14.32 -4.06 5.23
C ARG A 53 -15.09 -3.89 3.93
N TYR A 54 -15.00 -4.88 3.07
CA TYR A 54 -15.75 -4.92 1.83
C TYR A 54 -16.54 -6.21 1.78
N GLU A 55 -17.86 -6.09 1.85
CA GLU A 55 -18.74 -7.25 1.85
C GLU A 55 -18.84 -7.82 0.44
N VAL A 56 -18.31 -9.02 0.26
CA VAL A 56 -18.51 -9.81 -0.95
C VAL A 56 -19.57 -10.88 -0.64
N PRO A 57 -20.69 -10.91 -1.37
CA PRO A 57 -21.69 -11.97 -1.21
C PRO A 57 -21.05 -13.35 -1.36
N ASP A 58 -21.45 -14.27 -0.47
CA ASP A 58 -20.98 -15.67 -0.46
C ASP A 58 -19.47 -15.86 -0.28
N GLU A 59 -18.75 -14.83 0.18
CA GLU A 59 -17.31 -14.93 0.43
C GLU A 59 -17.00 -15.76 1.67
N VAL A 60 -15.98 -16.61 1.54
CA VAL A 60 -15.36 -17.29 2.67
C VAL A 60 -14.67 -16.26 3.57
N GLN A 61 -15.15 -16.12 4.81
CA GLN A 61 -14.62 -15.23 5.85
C GLN A 61 -13.26 -15.69 6.43
N GLY A 62 -12.29 -15.90 5.53
CA GLY A 62 -10.91 -16.26 5.84
C GLY A 62 -10.15 -15.10 6.48
N LEU A 63 -9.01 -15.41 7.08
CA LEU A 63 -8.08 -14.40 7.59
C LEU A 63 -7.46 -13.64 6.41
N ASN A 64 -7.45 -12.32 6.48
CA ASN A 64 -6.70 -11.49 5.55
C ASN A 64 -5.33 -11.20 6.16
N GLU A 65 -4.33 -12.01 5.81
CA GLU A 65 -2.98 -11.95 6.41
C GLU A 65 -2.30 -10.62 6.13
N THR A 66 -2.38 -10.12 4.89
CA THR A 66 -1.83 -8.82 4.49
C THR A 66 -2.37 -7.71 5.38
N ALA A 67 -3.69 -7.63 5.55
CA ALA A 67 -4.32 -6.65 6.41
C ALA A 67 -3.91 -6.82 7.88
N THR A 68 -3.95 -8.07 8.37
CA THR A 68 -3.62 -8.40 9.76
C THR A 68 -2.20 -7.97 10.11
N ASN A 69 -1.24 -8.17 9.20
CA ASN A 69 0.13 -7.71 9.39
C ASN A 69 0.21 -6.19 9.51
N LEU A 70 -0.55 -5.43 8.73
CA LEU A 70 -0.59 -3.97 8.84
C LEU A 70 -1.22 -3.47 10.16
N PHE A 71 -1.86 -4.34 10.95
CA PHE A 71 -2.40 -4.01 12.27
C PHE A 71 -1.46 -4.31 13.44
N LEU A 72 -0.23 -4.74 13.19
CA LEU A 72 0.73 -4.94 14.26
C LEU A 72 1.28 -3.62 14.79
N CYS A 73 1.55 -3.58 16.09
CA CYS A 73 2.29 -2.48 16.69
C CYS A 73 3.77 -2.63 16.32
N ILE A 74 4.27 -1.73 15.47
CA ILE A 74 5.70 -1.68 15.12
C ILE A 74 6.44 -0.55 15.84
N ASP A 75 5.79 0.07 16.83
CA ASP A 75 6.44 1.01 17.74
C ASP A 75 7.25 0.21 18.77
N VAL A 76 8.57 0.29 18.65
CA VAL A 76 9.51 -0.43 19.52
C VAL A 76 9.46 0.03 20.97
N ASP A 77 9.06 1.28 21.23
CA ASP A 77 8.94 1.82 22.57
C ASP A 77 7.60 1.44 23.24
N SER A 78 6.67 0.89 22.46
CA SER A 78 5.40 0.41 22.97
C SER A 78 5.55 -0.93 23.69
N GLN A 79 4.92 -1.06 24.86
CA GLN A 79 4.75 -2.35 25.53
C GLN A 79 3.95 -3.36 24.70
N TYR A 80 3.26 -2.90 23.64
CA TYR A 80 2.50 -3.74 22.72
C TYR A 80 3.28 -4.09 21.45
N PHE A 81 4.59 -3.82 21.37
CA PHE A 81 5.40 -4.11 20.20
C PHE A 81 5.20 -5.56 19.70
N ALA A 82 5.07 -5.71 18.38
CA ALA A 82 4.75 -6.94 17.67
C ALA A 82 3.41 -7.59 18.02
N LEU A 83 2.57 -6.98 18.87
CA LEU A 83 1.21 -7.45 19.14
C LEU A 83 0.20 -6.83 18.17
N PRO A 84 -0.82 -7.59 17.74
CA PRO A 84 -1.91 -7.06 16.95
C PRO A 84 -2.69 -5.99 17.71
N GLN A 85 -2.95 -4.86 17.05
CA GLN A 85 -3.76 -3.76 17.55
C GLN A 85 -5.20 -3.93 17.04
N GLY A 86 -5.95 -4.80 17.72
CA GLY A 86 -7.36 -5.08 17.41
C GLY A 86 -7.60 -6.53 16.97
N ASN A 87 -8.82 -6.79 16.53
CA ASN A 87 -9.22 -8.12 16.07
C ASN A 87 -8.57 -8.45 14.71
N PRO A 88 -8.22 -9.72 14.45
CA PRO A 88 -7.76 -10.16 13.14
C PRO A 88 -8.73 -9.73 12.04
N VAL A 89 -8.18 -9.22 10.94
CA VAL A 89 -8.97 -8.75 9.81
C VAL A 89 -9.39 -9.97 9.00
N ARG A 90 -10.70 -10.14 8.79
CA ARG A 90 -11.28 -11.26 8.04
C ARG A 90 -12.09 -10.75 6.85
N GLY A 91 -12.19 -11.60 5.84
CA GLY A 91 -12.90 -11.32 4.60
C GLY A 91 -12.15 -10.37 3.66
N SER A 92 -12.85 -9.96 2.61
CA SER A 92 -12.40 -8.92 1.71
C SER A 92 -12.30 -7.57 2.41
N ILE A 93 -11.28 -6.83 2.04
CA ILE A 93 -11.09 -5.46 2.50
C ILE A 93 -10.74 -4.55 1.33
N VAL A 94 -10.92 -3.25 1.53
CA VAL A 94 -10.33 -2.23 0.68
C VAL A 94 -9.32 -1.42 1.49
N MET A 95 -8.19 -1.12 0.87
CA MET A 95 -7.15 -0.25 1.41
C MET A 95 -7.08 1.04 0.60
N VAL A 96 -6.95 2.19 1.28
CA VAL A 96 -6.85 3.52 0.66
C VAL A 96 -5.85 4.38 1.41
N ARG A 97 -5.03 5.17 0.72
CA ARG A 97 -4.12 6.12 1.40
C ARG A 97 -4.88 7.30 1.97
N CYS A 98 -4.50 7.74 3.17
CA CYS A 98 -5.12 8.88 3.83
C CYS A 98 -4.82 10.23 3.16
N ASP A 99 -3.73 10.30 2.38
CA ASP A 99 -3.30 11.52 1.68
C ASP A 99 -3.93 11.69 0.30
N GLY A 100 -4.82 10.77 -0.09
CA GLY A 100 -5.54 10.79 -1.36
C GLY A 100 -4.69 10.46 -2.58
N GLN A 101 -3.45 9.99 -2.39
CA GLN A 101 -2.65 9.44 -3.49
C GLN A 101 -3.09 8.01 -3.81
N ASP A 102 -2.79 7.57 -5.02
CA ASP A 102 -3.03 6.19 -5.43
C ASP A 102 -2.21 5.22 -4.56
N LEU A 103 -2.87 4.13 -4.19
CA LEU A 103 -2.24 3.02 -3.51
C LEU A 103 -1.84 1.96 -4.55
N ASP A 104 -0.54 1.74 -4.69
CA ASP A 104 0.00 0.67 -5.54
C ASP A 104 0.19 -0.64 -4.74
N GLU A 105 0.04 -1.78 -5.40
CA GLU A 105 0.09 -3.09 -4.75
C GLU A 105 1.47 -3.37 -4.12
N HIS A 106 2.54 -2.97 -4.81
CA HIS A 106 3.92 -3.09 -4.34
C HIS A 106 4.15 -2.34 -3.02
N THR A 107 3.53 -1.18 -2.86
CA THR A 107 3.58 -0.42 -1.62
C THR A 107 2.96 -1.20 -0.47
N ILE A 108 1.83 -1.87 -0.69
CA ILE A 108 1.21 -2.72 0.34
C ILE A 108 2.07 -3.94 0.65
N TYR A 109 2.58 -4.64 -0.36
CA TYR A 109 3.43 -5.81 -0.16
C TYR A 109 4.73 -5.46 0.55
N ALA A 110 5.41 -4.39 0.15
CA ALA A 110 6.60 -3.89 0.83
C ALA A 110 6.32 -3.53 2.30
N MET A 111 5.21 -2.86 2.61
CA MET A 111 4.83 -2.54 4.00
C MET A 111 4.48 -3.79 4.82
N ALA A 112 3.77 -4.75 4.23
CA ALA A 112 3.45 -6.01 4.89
C ALA A 112 4.72 -6.85 5.14
N ALA A 113 5.59 -6.95 4.13
CA ALA A 113 6.87 -7.65 4.22
C ALA A 113 7.81 -7.03 5.26
N LEU A 114 7.86 -5.70 5.35
CA LEU A 114 8.56 -5.00 6.44
C LEU A 114 8.02 -5.40 7.80
N THR A 115 6.70 -5.35 7.95
CA THR A 115 6.04 -5.65 9.22
C THR A 115 6.31 -7.09 9.65
N VAL A 116 6.18 -8.05 8.73
CA VAL A 116 6.52 -9.47 8.97
C VAL A 116 8.02 -9.67 9.20
N GLY A 117 8.87 -8.98 8.45
CA GLY A 117 10.32 -9.00 8.60
C GLY A 117 10.74 -8.56 10.00
N TYR A 118 10.10 -7.52 10.54
CA TYR A 118 10.29 -7.08 11.92
C TYR A 118 9.87 -8.14 12.93
N ILE A 119 8.70 -8.76 12.78
CA ILE A 119 8.29 -9.88 13.65
C ILE A 119 9.32 -11.01 13.60
N ASN A 120 9.75 -11.42 12.41
CA ASN A 120 10.66 -12.55 12.24
C ASN A 120 12.06 -12.27 12.77
N ALA A 121 12.55 -11.03 12.63
CA ALA A 121 13.79 -10.59 13.26
C ALA A 121 13.66 -10.60 14.79
N THR A 122 12.55 -10.09 15.30
CA THR A 122 12.22 -10.06 16.74
C THR A 122 12.09 -11.47 17.30
N GLY A 123 11.37 -12.37 16.61
CA GLY A 123 11.08 -13.73 17.04
C GLY A 123 12.26 -14.69 16.93
N ARG A 124 13.13 -14.56 15.92
CA ARG A 124 14.38 -15.34 15.85
C ARG A 124 15.29 -15.04 17.02
N ARG A 125 15.42 -13.76 17.35
CA ARG A 125 16.28 -13.31 18.45
C ARG A 125 15.61 -13.45 19.82
N PHE A 126 14.29 -13.54 19.88
CA PHE A 126 13.61 -13.96 21.09
C PHE A 126 14.06 -15.36 21.53
N LYS A 127 14.35 -16.27 20.59
CA LYS A 127 14.94 -17.57 20.94
C LYS A 127 16.32 -17.43 21.60
N GLU A 128 17.17 -16.55 21.08
CA GLU A 128 18.49 -16.21 21.65
C GLU A 128 18.37 -15.58 23.05
N VAL A 129 17.33 -14.78 23.28
CA VAL A 129 17.01 -14.22 24.60
C VAL A 129 16.57 -15.31 25.56
N THR A 130 15.68 -16.21 25.13
CA THR A 130 15.20 -17.32 25.97
C THR A 130 16.27 -18.38 26.25
N SER A 131 17.24 -18.55 25.36
CA SER A 131 18.40 -19.43 25.56
C SER A 131 19.50 -18.78 26.43
N GLY A 132 19.40 -17.48 26.71
CA GLY A 132 20.41 -16.72 27.44
C GLY A 132 21.63 -16.33 26.61
N GLU A 133 21.64 -16.63 25.30
CA GLU A 133 22.71 -16.26 24.37
C GLU A 133 22.74 -14.74 24.09
N LEU A 134 21.61 -14.07 24.31
CA LEU A 134 21.46 -12.63 24.13
C LEU A 134 20.75 -12.03 25.34
N SER A 135 21.26 -10.93 25.89
CA SER A 135 20.52 -10.21 26.95
C SER A 135 19.29 -9.52 26.36
N LEU A 136 18.20 -9.42 27.13
CA LEU A 136 17.00 -8.69 26.72
C LEU A 136 17.31 -7.22 26.41
N GLU A 137 18.25 -6.62 27.13
CA GLU A 137 18.70 -5.23 26.92
C GLU A 137 19.42 -5.07 25.58
N THR A 138 20.37 -5.96 25.26
CA THR A 138 21.09 -5.95 23.97
C THR A 138 20.12 -6.18 22.80
N PHE A 139 19.20 -7.14 22.94
CA PHE A 139 18.15 -7.38 21.97
C PHE A 139 17.34 -6.11 21.69
N TYR A 140 16.89 -5.43 22.75
CA TYR A 140 16.06 -4.23 22.63
C TYR A 140 16.82 -3.06 21.99
N ILE A 141 18.09 -2.85 22.35
CA ILE A 141 18.96 -1.85 21.72
C ILE A 141 19.10 -2.09 20.21
N GLU A 142 19.35 -3.33 19.81
CA GLU A 142 19.56 -3.67 18.40
C GLU A 142 18.27 -3.60 17.58
N VAL A 143 17.15 -4.07 18.13
CA VAL A 143 15.82 -3.96 17.50
C VAL A 143 15.46 -2.48 17.32
N LYS A 144 15.62 -1.66 18.37
CA LYS A 144 15.43 -0.19 18.30
C LYS A 144 16.31 0.46 17.25
N ALA A 145 17.58 0.06 17.15
CA ALA A 145 18.48 0.60 16.15
C ALA A 145 18.03 0.27 14.72
N GLN A 146 17.35 -0.86 14.47
CA GLN A 146 16.85 -1.24 13.14
C GLN A 146 15.48 -0.61 12.80
N LEU A 147 14.74 -0.18 13.82
CA LEU A 147 13.35 0.30 13.72
C LEU A 147 13.18 1.81 13.85
N THR A 148 14.26 2.58 13.70
CA THR A 148 14.15 4.04 13.57
C THR A 148 13.26 4.39 12.37
N ARG A 149 12.47 5.45 12.48
CA ARG A 149 11.59 5.94 11.40
C ARG A 149 12.36 6.15 10.09
N GLU A 150 13.58 6.69 10.15
CA GLU A 150 14.42 6.90 8.98
C GLU A 150 14.84 5.59 8.31
N ARG A 151 15.28 4.59 9.09
CA ARG A 151 15.66 3.27 8.54
C ARG A 151 14.46 2.49 8.01
N ALA A 152 13.32 2.56 8.68
CA ALA A 152 12.08 1.95 8.18
C ALA A 152 11.64 2.60 6.85
N ALA A 153 11.66 3.94 6.78
CA ALA A 153 11.37 4.67 5.56
C ALA A 153 12.37 4.34 4.44
N LYS A 154 13.67 4.28 4.75
CA LYS A 154 14.71 3.90 3.78
C LYS A 154 14.50 2.47 3.29
N ARG A 155 14.32 1.51 4.20
CA ARG A 155 14.11 0.10 3.84
C ARG A 155 12.83 -0.09 3.02
N TYR A 156 11.79 0.69 3.30
CA TYR A 156 10.58 0.74 2.47
C TYR A 156 10.90 1.22 1.04
N GLN A 157 11.70 2.28 0.88
CA GLN A 157 12.12 2.73 -0.45
C GLN A 157 12.98 1.67 -1.16
N ASP A 158 13.92 1.03 -0.45
CA ASP A 158 14.77 -0.02 -1.01
C ASP A 158 13.93 -1.22 -1.48
N LEU A 159 13.00 -1.71 -0.65
CA LEU A 159 12.10 -2.80 -1.01
C LEU A 159 11.15 -2.43 -2.15
N LYS A 160 10.65 -1.20 -2.17
CA LYS A 160 9.83 -0.72 -3.27
C LYS A 160 10.62 -0.74 -4.58
N GLN A 161 11.89 -0.34 -4.57
CA GLN A 161 12.77 -0.43 -5.74
C GLN A 161 13.05 -1.88 -6.15
N ASP A 162 13.34 -2.75 -5.19
CA ASP A 162 13.58 -4.18 -5.44
C ASP A 162 12.33 -4.88 -6.00
N GLU A 163 11.14 -4.62 -5.45
CA GLU A 163 9.87 -5.16 -5.96
C GLU A 163 9.52 -4.62 -7.34
N MET A 164 9.80 -3.34 -7.60
CA MET A 164 9.63 -2.76 -8.94
C MET A 164 10.61 -3.35 -9.96
N ALA A 165 11.77 -3.84 -9.51
CA ALA A 165 12.78 -4.50 -10.34
C ALA A 165 12.52 -6.01 -10.52
N TYR A 166 11.80 -6.64 -9.59
CA TYR A 166 11.38 -8.03 -9.71
C TYR A 166 10.29 -8.16 -10.78
N GLU A 167 10.57 -8.91 -11.85
CA GLU A 167 9.52 -9.30 -12.79
C GLU A 167 8.54 -10.24 -12.08
N ASN A 168 7.49 -9.66 -11.49
CA ASN A 168 6.39 -10.44 -10.94
C ASN A 168 5.64 -11.10 -12.12
N PRO A 169 5.63 -12.44 -12.24
CA PRO A 169 4.87 -13.13 -13.29
C PRO A 169 3.35 -12.91 -13.17
N PHE A 170 2.88 -12.32 -12.07
CA PHE A 170 1.48 -11.97 -11.81
C PHE A 170 1.21 -10.46 -11.92
N ARG A 171 2.01 -9.70 -12.66
CA ARG A 171 1.77 -8.27 -12.91
C ARG A 171 0.34 -8.08 -13.43
N ILE A 172 -0.54 -7.54 -12.60
CA ILE A 172 -1.92 -7.25 -12.98
C ILE A 172 -1.86 -6.04 -13.92
N THR A 173 -1.91 -6.29 -15.22
CA THR A 173 -2.27 -5.22 -16.15
C THR A 173 -3.66 -4.71 -15.76
N PRO A 174 -3.87 -3.39 -15.65
CA PRO A 174 -5.21 -2.85 -15.44
C PRO A 174 -6.15 -3.52 -16.43
N ALA A 175 -7.27 -4.09 -15.94
CA ALA A 175 -8.23 -4.82 -16.77
C ALA A 175 -8.42 -4.12 -18.13
N ASP A 176 -8.20 -4.87 -19.21
CA ASP A 176 -8.10 -4.36 -20.56
C ASP A 176 -9.23 -3.37 -20.86
N GLY A 177 -8.86 -2.12 -21.18
CA GLY A 177 -9.76 -1.12 -21.75
C GLY A 177 -10.02 0.14 -20.92
N VAL A 178 -9.70 0.17 -19.61
CA VAL A 178 -9.92 1.39 -18.82
C VAL A 178 -8.76 2.38 -18.99
N LYS A 179 -9.02 3.48 -19.69
CA LYS A 179 -8.06 4.56 -19.92
C LYS A 179 -8.12 5.57 -18.76
N PHE A 180 -6.98 5.89 -18.16
CA PHE A 180 -6.86 6.88 -17.08
C PHE A 180 -5.75 7.90 -17.37
N CYS A 181 -5.82 9.05 -16.70
CA CYS A 181 -4.84 10.11 -16.77
C CYS A 181 -3.60 9.69 -15.98
N ASP A 182 -2.42 9.68 -16.62
CA ASP A 182 -1.16 9.24 -16.01
C ASP A 182 -0.70 10.15 -14.86
N SER A 183 -1.25 11.36 -14.75
CA SER A 183 -0.88 12.31 -13.69
C SER A 183 -1.86 12.44 -12.53
N CYS A 184 -3.11 12.00 -12.69
CA CYS A 184 -4.11 12.15 -11.63
C CYS A 184 -5.14 11.02 -11.54
N GLY A 185 -4.99 9.96 -12.34
CA GLY A 185 -5.89 8.81 -12.32
C GLY A 185 -7.29 9.05 -12.90
N ALA A 186 -7.62 10.28 -13.33
CA ALA A 186 -8.94 10.58 -13.90
C ALA A 186 -9.22 9.76 -15.15
N THR A 187 -10.37 9.09 -15.20
CA THR A 187 -10.78 8.23 -16.34
C THR A 187 -11.37 9.02 -17.51
N GLN A 188 -11.64 10.30 -17.31
CA GLN A 188 -12.24 11.22 -18.28
C GLN A 188 -11.80 12.65 -17.99
N ARG A 189 -11.97 13.53 -18.97
CA ARG A 189 -11.83 14.98 -18.82
C ARG A 189 -13.09 15.60 -18.21
N ALA A 190 -13.05 16.92 -17.99
CA ALA A 190 -14.26 17.69 -17.69
C ALA A 190 -15.35 17.43 -18.75
N LEU A 191 -16.61 17.34 -18.31
CA LEU A 191 -17.78 17.06 -19.15
C LEU A 191 -17.81 15.67 -19.80
N GLY A 192 -16.92 14.75 -19.40
CA GLY A 192 -16.93 13.37 -19.88
C GLY A 192 -16.12 13.11 -21.15
N ASP A 193 -15.34 14.09 -21.63
CA ASP A 193 -14.51 13.88 -22.84
C ASP A 193 -13.40 12.85 -22.62
N ALA A 194 -12.97 12.20 -23.71
CA ALA A 194 -11.83 11.29 -23.74
C ALA A 194 -10.50 12.00 -23.42
N LEU A 195 -9.60 11.29 -22.74
CA LEU A 195 -8.28 11.79 -22.37
C LEU A 195 -7.42 12.16 -23.60
N PHE A 196 -6.60 13.19 -23.45
CA PHE A 196 -5.60 13.54 -24.46
C PHE A 196 -4.47 12.53 -24.47
N LEU A 197 -3.96 12.21 -25.66
CA LEU A 197 -2.72 11.48 -25.80
C LEU A 197 -1.53 12.43 -25.88
N CYS A 198 -0.36 11.97 -25.43
CA CYS A 198 0.90 12.66 -25.61
C CYS A 198 1.14 12.83 -27.11
N GLY A 199 1.25 14.07 -27.58
CA GLY A 199 1.46 14.35 -29.01
C GLY A 199 2.79 13.86 -29.58
N VAL A 200 3.71 13.39 -28.73
CA VAL A 200 5.01 12.84 -29.16
C VAL A 200 4.96 11.32 -29.30
N CYS A 201 4.59 10.61 -28.24
CA CYS A 201 4.62 9.14 -28.23
C CYS A 201 3.26 8.48 -28.49
N GLY A 202 2.15 9.20 -28.36
CA GLY A 202 0.81 8.63 -28.46
C GLY A 202 0.38 7.73 -27.28
N GLU A 203 1.28 7.43 -26.34
CA GLU A 203 0.99 6.50 -25.24
C GLU A 203 0.50 7.19 -23.97
N GLY A 204 1.13 8.30 -23.58
CA GLY A 204 0.78 9.02 -22.34
C GLY A 204 -0.62 9.63 -22.41
N ARG A 205 -1.43 9.53 -21.36
CA ARG A 205 -2.84 9.96 -21.30
C ARG A 205 -3.05 11.04 -20.26
N TYR A 206 -3.74 12.12 -20.62
CA TYR A 206 -3.92 13.27 -19.72
C TYR A 206 -5.32 13.86 -19.79
N CYS A 207 -5.90 14.18 -18.63
CA CYS A 207 -7.18 14.88 -18.57
C CYS A 207 -7.03 16.40 -18.82
N SER A 208 -5.82 16.94 -18.73
CA SER A 208 -5.54 18.36 -18.97
C SER A 208 -4.06 18.59 -19.34
N LYS A 209 -3.76 19.76 -19.91
CA LYS A 209 -2.37 20.16 -20.21
C LYS A 209 -1.54 20.34 -18.95
N GLU A 210 -2.17 20.71 -17.84
CA GLU A 210 -1.55 20.86 -16.53
C GLU A 210 -1.12 19.50 -15.98
N CYS A 211 -1.96 18.47 -16.14
CA CYS A 211 -1.62 17.09 -15.80
C CYS A 211 -0.45 16.59 -16.64
N GLN A 212 -0.45 16.86 -17.95
CA GLN A 212 0.69 16.54 -18.82
C GLN A 212 1.99 17.22 -18.36
N LYS A 213 1.94 18.52 -18.04
CA LYS A 213 3.11 19.29 -17.57
C LYS A 213 3.64 18.77 -16.23
N ARG A 214 2.76 18.38 -15.31
CA ARG A 214 3.13 17.81 -14.01
C ARG A 214 3.84 16.47 -14.19
N GLU A 215 3.29 15.59 -15.04
CA GLU A 215 3.86 14.27 -15.33
C GLU A 215 5.11 14.31 -16.20
N TRP A 216 5.32 15.39 -16.96
CA TRP A 216 6.44 15.52 -17.90
C TRP A 216 7.81 15.28 -17.24
N LYS A 217 7.97 15.62 -15.96
CA LYS A 217 9.22 15.36 -15.22
C LYS A 217 9.60 13.88 -15.19
N VAL A 218 8.59 12.99 -15.16
CA VAL A 218 8.75 11.54 -15.13
C VAL A 218 8.62 10.97 -16.55
N HIS A 219 7.57 11.34 -17.28
CA HIS A 219 7.28 10.83 -18.62
C HIS A 219 8.37 11.13 -19.66
N LYS A 220 9.11 12.25 -19.52
CA LYS A 220 10.13 12.65 -20.50
C LYS A 220 11.23 11.59 -20.71
N SER A 221 11.58 10.82 -19.69
CA SER A 221 12.66 9.82 -19.79
C SER A 221 12.26 8.62 -20.66
N SER A 222 10.97 8.31 -20.74
CA SER A 222 10.42 7.20 -21.54
C SER A 222 9.73 7.63 -22.83
N CYS A 223 9.45 8.93 -23.01
CA CYS A 223 8.75 9.46 -24.17
C CYS A 223 9.59 9.36 -25.47
N LYS A 224 9.15 8.53 -26.42
CA LYS A 224 9.77 8.36 -27.76
C LYS A 224 8.70 8.38 -28.84
N LYS A 225 9.04 8.91 -30.03
CA LYS A 225 8.13 8.84 -31.18
C LYS A 225 7.91 7.37 -31.56
N PRO A 226 6.67 6.96 -31.87
CA PRO A 226 6.39 5.64 -32.42
C PRO A 226 7.06 5.46 -33.79
#